data_AF-A0A656GL64-F1
#
_entry.id   AF-A0A656GL64-F1
#
_cell.length_a   1.000
_cell.length_b   1.000
_cell.length_c   1.000
_cell.angle_alpha   90.00
_cell.angle_beta   90.00
_cell.angle_gamma   90.00
#
_symmetry.space_group_name_H-M   'P 1'
#
loop_
_entity.id
_entity.type
_entity.pdbx_description
1 polymer ?
#
loop_
_entity_poly.entity_id
_entity_poly.type
_entity_poly.pdbx_seq_one_letter_code
_entity_poly.pdbx_strand_id
1 'polypeptide(L)' 'MALTKDQLVVGIAEAIDAPKTTALKALEQLGQIVADQLESGAEITLPGIGKLKVA' A
#
# COMPACT_ATOMS: atom_id res chain seq x y z
N MET A 1 -9.07 15.11 -7.36
CA MET A 1 -7.91 14.43 -7.97
C MET A 1 -7.61 13.19 -7.15
N ALA A 2 -7.71 12.00 -7.74
CA ALA A 2 -7.29 10.78 -7.07
C ALA A 2 -5.76 10.74 -7.05
N LEU A 3 -5.17 10.43 -5.89
CA LEU A 3 -3.74 10.19 -5.78
C LEU A 3 -3.38 9.01 -6.70
N THR A 4 -2.50 9.24 -7.68
CA THR A 4 -2.09 8.19 -8.62
C THR A 4 -1.03 7.29 -7.97
N LYS A 5 -0.90 6.06 -8.48
CA LYS A 5 0.10 5.08 -8.00
C LYS A 5 1.50 5.68 -7.97
N ASP A 6 1.89 6.44 -8.99
CA ASP A 6 3.17 7.15 -9.05
C ASP A 6 3.35 8.19 -7.93
N GLN A 7 2.33 8.99 -7.63
CA GLN A 7 2.39 9.99 -6.56
C GLN A 7 2.52 9.33 -5.19
N LEU A 8 1.83 8.20 -4.98
CA LEU A 8 1.96 7.42 -3.74
C LEU A 8 3.37 6.80 -3.61
N VAL A 9 3.91 6.24 -4.69
CA VAL A 9 5.28 5.66 -4.69
C VAL A 9 6.34 6.72 -4.42
N VAL A 10 6.20 7.91 -5.00
CA VAL A 10 7.09 9.05 -4.72
C VAL A 10 7.01 9.43 -3.25
N GLY A 11 5.82 9.63 -2.70
CA GLY A 11 5.65 10.01 -1.30
C GLY A 11 6.18 8.95 -0.31
N ILE A 12 6.01 7.67 -0.63
CA ILE A 12 6.61 6.58 0.17
C ILE A 12 8.13 6.66 0.08
N ALA A 13 8.70 6.73 -1.13
CA ALA A 13 10.15 6.80 -1.35
C ALA A 13 10.80 7.95 -0.58
N GLU A 14 10.16 9.13 -0.58
CA GLU A 14 10.61 10.30 0.17
C GLU A 14 10.47 10.12 1.69
N ALA A 15 9.39 9.49 2.17
CA ALA A 15 9.18 9.27 3.59
C ALA A 15 10.15 8.25 4.20
N ILE A 16 10.57 7.24 3.43
CA ILE A 16 11.47 6.17 3.89
C ILE A 16 12.92 6.35 3.42
N ASP A 17 13.24 7.46 2.74
CA ASP A 17 14.54 7.75 2.11
C ASP A 17 15.09 6.56 1.29
N ALA A 18 14.22 5.96 0.47
CA ALA A 18 14.57 4.80 -0.34
C ALA A 18 14.34 5.07 -1.84
N PRO A 19 15.03 4.35 -2.74
CA PRO A 19 14.81 4.52 -4.17
C PRO A 19 13.37 4.17 -4.56
N LYS A 20 12.84 4.86 -5.58
CA LYS A 20 11.48 4.62 -6.12
C LYS A 20 11.20 3.16 -6.43
N THR A 21 12.20 2.41 -6.88
CA THR A 21 12.09 0.97 -7.14
C THR A 21 11.79 0.16 -5.87
N THR A 22 12.40 0.53 -4.75
CA THR A 22 12.11 -0.08 -3.44
C THR A 22 10.74 0.32 -2.94
N ALA A 23 10.36 1.61 -3.05
CA ALA A 23 9.03 2.07 -2.67
C ALA A 23 7.91 1.41 -3.50
N LEU A 24 8.15 1.25 -4.81
CA LEU A 24 7.24 0.55 -5.70
C LEU A 24 7.09 -0.93 -5.30
N LYS A 25 8.21 -1.63 -5.10
CA LYS A 25 8.19 -3.02 -4.61
C LYS A 25 7.50 -3.15 -3.26
N ALA A 26 7.74 -2.23 -2.33
CA ALA A 26 7.09 -2.21 -1.03
C ALA A 26 5.57 -2.04 -1.18
N LEU A 27 5.12 -1.10 -2.02
CA LEU A 27 3.70 -0.89 -2.30
C LEU A 27 3.05 -2.12 -2.96
N GLU A 28 3.74 -2.77 -3.91
CA GLU A 28 3.24 -3.98 -4.57
C GLU A 28 3.16 -5.16 -3.61
N GLN A 29 4.18 -5.35 -2.76
CA GLN A 29 4.18 -6.36 -1.70
C GLN A 29 3.07 -6.08 -0.68
N LEU A 30 2.90 -4.83 -0.26
CA LEU A 30 1.82 -4.44 0.64
C LEU A 30 0.46 -4.75 0.01
N GLY A 31 0.29 -4.43 -1.28
CA GLY A 31 -0.91 -4.75 -2.05
C GLY A 31 -1.19 -6.25 -2.12
N GLN A 32 -0.17 -7.08 -2.32
CA GLN A 32 -0.31 -8.54 -2.31
C GLN A 32 -0.67 -9.08 -0.93
N ILE A 33 -0.02 -8.60 0.14
CA ILE A 33 -0.33 -9.02 1.52
C ILE A 33 -1.78 -8.65 1.85
N VAL A 34 -2.17 -7.42 1.49
CA VAL A 34 -3.54 -6.93 1.68
C VAL A 34 -4.53 -7.75 0.85
N ALA A 35 -4.22 -8.08 -0.40
CA ALA A 35 -5.05 -8.91 -1.26
C ALA A 35 -5.23 -10.32 -0.69
N ASP A 36 -4.15 -10.99 -0.28
CA ASP A 36 -4.18 -12.33 0.33
C ASP A 36 -5.01 -12.36 1.63
N GLN A 37 -4.82 -11.35 2.49
CA GLN A 37 -5.61 -11.18 3.72
C GLN A 37 -7.08 -10.91 3.43
N LEU A 38 -7.37 -10.08 2.43
CA LEU A 38 -8.73 -9.76 1.99
C LEU A 38 -9.43 -10.94 1.31
N GLU A 39 -8.70 -11.76 0.54
CA GLU A 39 -9.18 -13.02 -0.04
C GLU A 39 -9.57 -14.03 1.03
N SER A 40 -8.92 -13.97 2.21
CA SER A 40 -9.34 -14.71 3.40
C SER A 40 -10.68 -14.21 3.99
N GLY A 41 -11.28 -13.16 3.43
CA GLY A 41 -12.53 -12.55 3.90
C GLY A 41 -12.35 -11.69 5.16
N ALA A 42 -11.10 -11.40 5.55
CA ALA A 42 -10.78 -10.67 6.76
C ALA A 42 -10.71 -9.17 6.49
N GLU A 43 -11.40 -8.39 7.32
CA GLU A 43 -11.19 -6.94 7.41
C GLU A 43 -9.74 -6.67 7.85
N ILE A 44 -8.94 -6.04 6.99
CA ILE A 44 -7.54 -5.75 7.34
C ILE A 44 -7.45 -4.34 7.96
N THR A 45 -6.77 -4.24 9.09
CA THR A 45 -6.53 -2.94 9.77
C THR A 45 -5.10 -2.51 9.50
N LEU A 46 -4.93 -1.46 8.69
CA LEU A 46 -3.63 -0.84 8.48
C LEU A 46 -3.40 0.29 9.49
N PRO A 47 -2.37 0.17 10.35
CA PRO A 47 -2.06 1.20 11.33
C PRO A 47 -1.70 2.51 10.64
N GLY A 48 -2.30 3.62 11.09
CA GLY A 48 -2.10 4.95 10.51
C GLY A 48 -2.88 5.24 9.22
N ILE A 49 -3.55 4.24 8.61
CA ILE A 49 -4.34 4.41 7.38
C ILE A 49 -5.83 4.13 7.64
N GLY A 50 -6.16 3.06 8.36
CA GLY A 50 -7.53 2.67 8.70
C GLY A 50 -7.86 1.23 8.30
N LYS A 51 -9.15 0.89 8.30
CA LYS A 51 -9.65 -0.44 7.89
C LYS A 51 -9.85 -0.48 6.38
N LEU A 52 -9.30 -1.50 5.72
CA LEU A 52 -9.63 -1.84 4.35
C LEU A 52 -10.60 -3.03 4.33
N LYS A 53 -11.63 -2.89 3.50
CA LYS A 53 -12.59 -3.94 3.17
C LYS A 53 -12.64 -4.07 1.64
N VAL A 54 -12.67 -5.29 1.12
CA VAL A 54 -13.07 -5.53 -0.28
C VAL A 54 -14.56 -5.25 -0.34
N ALA A 55 -14.94 -4.38 -1.28
CA ALA A 55 -16.33 -4.05 -1.60
C ALA A 55 -16.81 -4.90 -2.77
#